data_AF-A0A960SZW7-F1
#
_entry.id   AF-A0A960SZW7-F1
#
_cell.length_a   1.000
_cell.length_b   1.000
_cell.length_c   1.000
_cell.angle_alpha   90.00
_cell.angle_beta   90.00
_cell.angle_gamma   90.00
#
_symmetry.space_group_name_H-M   'P 1'
#
loop_
_entity.id
_entity.type
_entity.pdbx_description
1 polymer ?
#
loop_
_entity_poly.entity_id
_entity_poly.type
_entity_poly.pdbx_seq_one_letter_code
_entity_poly.pdbx_strand_id
1 'polypeptide(L)'
;DDDGRAYHIGSAEENYTLHISLLTDDYLRFTGKFVRIFPGGHNEAPAICKHDGRYWLIASGCTGWDPNEARSYVADSMAGPWKPLGNPCMGPNPRGGYGPEKTWGGQSTFLLPVHGRPGAFIAMFDVWRPRDPIDGRYLWLPVCFEDGRIRVTFPETWRIEDLDALANAVGE
;
A
#
# COMPACT_ATOMS: atom_id res chain seq x y z
N ASP A 1 -11.24 1.94 -11.39
CA ASP A 1 -11.40 3.36 -11.04
C ASP A 1 -12.87 3.73 -11.20
N ASP A 2 -13.29 4.88 -10.69
CA ASP A 2 -14.70 5.29 -10.65
C ASP A 2 -15.28 5.53 -12.05
N ASP A 3 -14.42 5.75 -13.05
CA ASP A 3 -14.77 5.87 -14.46
C ASP A 3 -14.85 4.52 -15.21
N GLY A 4 -14.70 3.39 -14.49
CA GLY A 4 -14.71 2.04 -15.06
C GLY A 4 -13.37 1.59 -15.66
N ARG A 5 -12.33 2.44 -15.65
CA ARG A 5 -11.00 2.04 -16.14
C ARG A 5 -10.27 1.16 -15.13
N ALA A 6 -9.50 0.21 -15.65
CA ALA A 6 -8.62 -0.63 -14.85
C ALA A 6 -7.16 -0.35 -15.19
N TYR A 7 -6.30 -0.54 -14.18
CA TYR A 7 -4.88 -0.32 -14.28
C TYR A 7 -4.15 -1.52 -13.71
N HIS A 8 -3.09 -1.96 -14.38
CA HIS A 8 -2.14 -2.92 -13.85
C HIS A 8 -0.93 -2.16 -13.29
N ILE A 9 -0.52 -2.53 -12.09
CA ILE A 9 0.64 -1.94 -11.42
C ILE A 9 1.65 -3.04 -11.18
N GLY A 10 2.89 -2.82 -11.62
CA GLY A 10 3.95 -3.81 -11.45
C GLY A 10 5.33 -3.17 -11.45
N SER A 11 6.26 -3.85 -10.78
CA SER A 11 7.69 -3.51 -10.91
C SER A 11 8.18 -3.92 -12.29
N ALA A 12 8.91 -3.02 -12.93
CA ALA A 12 9.37 -3.11 -14.31
C ALA A 12 10.80 -2.57 -14.40
N GLU A 13 11.41 -2.70 -15.59
CA GLU A 13 12.77 -2.23 -15.84
C GLU A 13 13.75 -2.84 -14.81
N GLU A 14 13.78 -4.17 -14.70
CA GLU A 14 14.63 -4.90 -13.74
C GLU A 14 14.38 -4.54 -12.27
N ASN A 15 13.12 -4.29 -11.92
CA ASN A 15 12.66 -3.82 -10.60
C ASN A 15 13.13 -2.41 -10.20
N TYR A 16 13.65 -1.61 -11.14
CA TYR A 16 14.06 -0.23 -10.85
C TYR A 16 12.88 0.74 -10.80
N THR A 17 11.78 0.44 -11.50
CA THR A 17 10.69 1.40 -11.75
C THR A 17 9.33 0.73 -11.61
N LEU A 18 8.37 1.35 -10.91
CA LEU A 18 6.97 0.92 -10.97
C LEU A 18 6.30 1.48 -12.23
N HIS A 19 5.60 0.63 -12.97
CA HIS A 19 4.71 1.05 -14.06
C HIS A 19 3.26 0.99 -13.60
N ILE A 20 2.48 2.01 -13.94
CA ILE A 20 1.00 1.99 -13.87
C ILE A 20 0.48 2.01 -15.30
N SER A 21 -0.04 0.88 -15.76
CA SER A 21 -0.45 0.64 -17.15
C SER A 21 -1.97 0.56 -17.27
N LEU A 22 -2.55 1.36 -18.16
CA LEU A 22 -3.99 1.32 -18.45
C LEU A 22 -4.35 0.05 -19.23
N LEU A 23 -5.38 -0.65 -18.76
CA LEU A 23 -5.92 -1.86 -19.39
C LEU A 23 -6.98 -1.53 -20.45
N THR A 24 -7.14 -2.44 -21.41
CA THR A 24 -8.27 -2.45 -22.36
C THR A 24 -9.59 -2.67 -21.62
N ASP A 25 -10.72 -2.35 -22.24
CA ASP A 25 -12.05 -2.39 -21.57
C ASP A 25 -12.44 -3.80 -21.07
N ASP A 26 -11.90 -4.86 -21.68
CA ASP A 26 -12.06 -6.25 -21.24
C ASP A 26 -11.09 -6.66 -20.12
N TYR A 27 -10.17 -5.77 -19.74
CA TYR A 27 -9.09 -5.94 -18.77
C TYR A 27 -8.07 -7.03 -19.11
N LEU A 28 -8.05 -7.52 -20.35
CA LEU A 28 -7.19 -8.65 -20.74
C LEU A 28 -5.85 -8.22 -21.36
N ARG A 29 -5.69 -6.94 -21.72
CA ARG A 29 -4.48 -6.42 -22.38
C ARG A 29 -4.11 -5.03 -21.90
N PHE A 30 -2.85 -4.66 -22.13
CA PHE A 30 -2.41 -3.27 -21.98
C PHE A 30 -2.81 -2.44 -23.21
N THR A 31 -3.22 -1.20 -22.98
CA THR A 31 -3.48 -0.22 -24.05
C THR A 31 -2.21 0.36 -24.66
N GLY A 32 -1.05 0.15 -24.02
CA GLY A 32 0.22 0.83 -24.33
C GLY A 32 0.38 2.20 -23.65
N LYS A 33 -0.66 2.72 -22.96
CA LYS A 33 -0.55 3.92 -22.13
C LYS A 33 -0.14 3.54 -20.72
N PHE A 34 0.97 4.08 -20.25
CA PHE A 34 1.47 3.85 -18.90
C PHE A 34 2.24 5.06 -18.37
N VAL A 35 2.44 5.11 -17.07
CA VAL A 35 3.34 6.07 -16.41
C VAL A 35 4.41 5.33 -15.60
N ARG A 36 5.58 5.95 -15.50
CA ARG A 36 6.70 5.47 -14.69
C ARG A 36 6.73 6.21 -13.36
N ILE A 37 6.69 5.49 -12.26
CA ILE A 37 6.67 6.04 -10.91
C ILE A 37 8.05 5.89 -10.30
N PHE A 38 8.71 7.04 -10.06
CA PHE A 38 10.07 7.17 -9.50
C PHE A 38 11.11 6.20 -10.11
N PRO A 39 11.51 6.37 -11.38
CA PRO A 39 12.53 5.54 -11.99
C PRO A 39 13.83 5.47 -11.17
N GLY A 40 14.36 4.27 -11.00
CA GLY A 40 15.52 4.01 -10.14
C GLY A 40 15.22 3.97 -8.64
N GLY A 41 13.95 4.11 -8.25
CA GLY A 41 13.52 4.06 -6.86
C GLY A 41 13.61 2.67 -6.22
N HIS A 42 13.64 1.60 -7.02
CA HIS A 42 13.62 0.20 -6.54
C HIS A 42 12.44 -0.07 -5.62
N ASN A 43 11.23 0.16 -6.13
CA ASN A 43 9.99 -0.11 -5.43
C ASN A 43 9.39 -1.44 -5.93
N GLU A 44 8.92 -2.27 -5.00
CA GLU A 44 8.22 -3.52 -5.23
C GLU A 44 6.95 -3.62 -4.37
N ALA A 45 6.19 -4.70 -4.55
CA ALA A 45 5.00 -5.02 -3.76
C ALA A 45 3.96 -3.86 -3.65
N PRO A 46 3.53 -3.27 -4.79
CA PRO A 46 2.63 -2.11 -4.78
C PRO A 46 1.22 -2.47 -4.31
N ALA A 47 0.72 -1.76 -3.30
CA ALA A 47 -0.65 -1.82 -2.83
C ALA A 47 -1.30 -0.43 -2.96
N ILE A 48 -2.39 -0.32 -3.71
CA ILE A 48 -3.04 0.96 -4.03
C ILE A 48 -4.48 1.00 -3.52
N CYS A 49 -4.93 2.17 -3.08
CA CYS A 49 -6.34 2.46 -2.85
C CYS A 49 -6.69 3.88 -3.31
N LYS A 50 -8.00 4.15 -3.44
CA LYS A 50 -8.53 5.49 -3.69
C LYS A 50 -9.33 5.93 -2.48
N HIS A 51 -9.00 7.08 -1.91
CA HIS A 51 -9.69 7.66 -0.76
C HIS A 51 -9.76 9.18 -0.93
N ASP A 52 -10.95 9.74 -0.72
CA ASP A 52 -11.24 11.18 -0.82
C ASP A 52 -10.70 11.82 -2.12
N GLY A 53 -11.03 11.19 -3.25
CA GLY A 53 -10.64 11.67 -4.59
C GLY A 53 -9.16 11.48 -4.94
N ARG A 54 -8.31 11.01 -4.03
CA ARG A 54 -6.88 10.79 -4.25
C ARG A 54 -6.50 9.31 -4.26
N TYR A 55 -5.40 8.99 -4.92
CA TYR A 55 -4.81 7.66 -4.96
C TYR A 55 -3.64 7.58 -4.00
N TRP A 56 -3.63 6.54 -3.18
CA TRP A 56 -2.62 6.28 -2.17
C TRP A 56 -1.96 4.95 -2.48
N LEU A 57 -0.64 4.95 -2.52
CA LEU A 57 0.17 3.78 -2.85
C LEU A 57 1.12 3.50 -1.68
N ILE A 58 1.18 2.24 -1.24
CA ILE A 58 2.26 1.70 -0.40
C ILE A 58 3.08 0.74 -1.25
N ALA A 59 4.40 0.79 -1.13
CA ALA A 59 5.35 -0.13 -1.73
C ALA A 59 6.46 -0.48 -0.72
N SER A 60 7.24 -1.52 -1.01
CA SER A 60 8.48 -1.81 -0.28
C SER A 60 9.71 -1.55 -1.13
N GLY A 61 10.89 -1.48 -0.51
CA GLY A 61 12.15 -1.56 -1.23
C GLY A 61 12.47 -2.99 -1.68
N CYS A 62 13.38 -3.15 -2.63
CA CYS A 62 13.82 -4.46 -3.16
C CYS A 62 14.96 -5.07 -2.33
N THR A 63 14.65 -5.88 -1.31
CA THR A 63 15.65 -6.56 -0.45
C THR A 63 15.43 -8.08 -0.35
N GLY A 64 14.75 -8.67 -1.34
CA GLY A 64 14.45 -10.10 -1.36
C GLY A 64 13.52 -10.48 -0.21
N TRP A 65 13.97 -11.39 0.66
CA TRP A 65 13.17 -11.85 1.80
C TRP A 65 13.30 -10.96 3.04
N ASP A 66 14.32 -10.12 3.12
CA ASP A 66 14.53 -9.28 4.29
C ASP A 66 13.49 -8.16 4.30
N PRO A 67 12.78 -7.95 5.42
CA PRO A 67 11.85 -6.84 5.53
C PRO A 67 12.61 -5.51 5.47
N ASN A 68 11.92 -4.46 5.03
CA ASN A 68 12.48 -3.12 4.89
C ASN A 68 11.43 -2.05 5.21
N GLU A 69 11.85 -0.80 5.18
CA GLU A 69 10.99 0.35 5.36
C GLU A 69 9.99 0.45 4.20
N ALA A 70 8.69 0.38 4.52
CA ALA A 70 7.63 0.68 3.58
C ALA A 70 7.70 2.14 3.12
N ARG A 71 7.23 2.39 1.90
CA ARG A 71 7.24 3.71 1.27
C ARG A 71 5.84 4.04 0.79
N SER A 72 5.42 5.28 0.99
CA SER A 72 4.09 5.74 0.59
C SER A 72 4.14 6.91 -0.39
N TYR A 73 3.11 6.97 -1.23
CA TYR A 73 2.96 7.96 -2.30
C TYR A 73 1.51 8.38 -2.46
N VAL A 74 1.28 9.60 -2.96
CA VAL A 74 -0.05 10.13 -3.26
C VAL A 74 -0.10 10.80 -4.63
N ALA A 75 -1.24 10.71 -5.31
CA ALA A 75 -1.53 11.42 -6.55
C ALA A 75 -3.03 11.74 -6.66
N ASP A 76 -3.38 12.78 -7.41
CA ASP A 76 -4.77 13.12 -7.75
C ASP A 76 -5.28 12.31 -8.96
N SER A 77 -4.39 11.60 -9.67
CA SER A 77 -4.75 10.71 -10.78
C SER A 77 -3.81 9.50 -10.85
N MET A 78 -4.28 8.39 -11.42
CA MET A 78 -3.44 7.22 -11.70
C MET A 78 -2.22 7.55 -12.58
N ALA A 79 -2.36 8.54 -13.48
CA ALA A 79 -1.27 9.03 -14.32
C ALA A 79 -0.30 9.98 -13.58
N GLY A 80 -0.58 10.30 -12.31
CA GLY A 80 0.20 11.22 -11.51
C GLY A 80 -0.17 12.70 -11.71
N PRO A 81 0.74 13.62 -11.37
CA PRO A 81 2.06 13.36 -10.79
C PRO A 81 1.96 12.69 -9.42
N TRP A 82 2.85 11.74 -9.14
CA TRP A 82 2.95 11.07 -7.84
C TRP A 82 3.95 11.79 -6.95
N LYS A 83 3.59 11.97 -5.67
CA LYS A 83 4.40 12.62 -4.64
C LYS A 83 4.81 11.61 -3.56
N PRO A 84 6.08 11.57 -3.13
CA PRO A 84 6.52 10.72 -2.02
C PRO A 84 6.09 11.29 -0.67
N LEU A 85 5.72 10.41 0.26
CA LEU A 85 5.27 10.74 1.61
C LEU A 85 6.15 10.11 2.72
N GLY A 86 7.04 9.18 2.37
CA GLY A 86 7.93 8.48 3.30
C GLY A 86 7.28 7.22 3.90
N ASN A 87 7.76 6.79 5.06
CA ASN A 87 7.28 5.58 5.73
C ASN A 87 5.86 5.78 6.31
N PRO A 88 4.86 4.98 5.91
CA PRO A 88 3.51 5.06 6.47
C PRO A 88 3.37 4.31 7.81
N CYS A 89 4.32 3.45 8.18
CA CYS A 89 4.23 2.61 9.38
C CYS A 89 4.62 3.39 10.64
N MET A 90 3.78 3.32 11.68
CA MET A 90 3.91 4.14 12.89
C MET A 90 3.81 3.29 14.16
N GLY A 91 4.70 3.56 15.11
CA GLY A 91 4.69 2.92 16.43
C GLY A 91 5.34 1.53 16.47
N PRO A 92 5.57 0.98 17.67
CA PRO A 92 6.27 -0.28 17.86
C PRO A 92 5.41 -1.50 17.49
N ASN A 93 6.06 -2.65 17.29
CA ASN A 93 5.37 -3.94 17.28
C ASN A 93 5.03 -4.32 18.75
N PRO A 94 3.75 -4.46 19.12
CA PRO A 94 3.35 -4.78 20.50
C PRO A 94 3.78 -6.19 20.92
N ARG A 95 4.10 -7.07 19.96
CA ARG A 95 4.59 -8.44 20.19
C ARG A 95 6.12 -8.53 20.22
N GLY A 96 6.82 -7.40 20.13
CA GLY A 96 8.27 -7.34 20.00
C GLY A 96 8.76 -7.70 18.59
N GLY A 97 10.07 -7.62 18.36
CA GLY A 97 10.70 -7.85 17.06
C GLY A 97 10.96 -6.57 16.29
N TYR A 98 10.77 -6.60 14.97
CA TYR A 98 11.03 -5.48 14.08
C TYR A 98 10.11 -4.28 14.36
N GLY A 99 10.64 -3.07 14.24
CA GLY A 99 9.88 -1.83 14.33
C GLY A 99 9.33 -1.37 12.96
N PRO A 100 8.77 -0.15 12.90
CA PRO A 100 8.20 0.41 11.67
C PRO A 100 9.25 0.65 10.57
N GLU A 101 10.53 0.81 10.91
CA GLU A 101 11.66 0.90 9.97
C GLU A 101 11.90 -0.40 9.19
N LYS A 102 11.23 -1.48 9.60
CA LYS A 102 11.22 -2.80 8.99
C LYS A 102 9.79 -3.29 8.77
N THR A 103 8.79 -2.40 8.78
CA THR A 103 7.37 -2.73 8.56
C THR A 103 6.89 -3.87 9.48
N TRP A 104 7.42 -3.91 10.72
CA TRP A 104 7.20 -4.97 11.70
C TRP A 104 7.48 -6.40 11.21
N GLY A 105 8.35 -6.54 10.21
CA GLY A 105 8.69 -7.80 9.55
C GLY A 105 7.82 -8.12 8.34
N GLY A 106 6.88 -7.25 7.98
CA GLY A 106 5.98 -7.43 6.84
C GLY A 106 6.47 -6.78 5.54
N GLN A 107 5.82 -7.16 4.44
CA GLN A 107 5.90 -6.52 3.12
C GLN A 107 4.48 -6.24 2.62
N SER A 108 4.22 -5.08 2.03
CA SER A 108 2.87 -4.71 1.59
C SER A 108 2.34 -5.67 0.53
N THR A 109 1.05 -5.99 0.60
CA THR A 109 0.42 -6.87 -0.40
C THR A 109 -0.87 -6.27 -0.96
N PHE A 110 -1.72 -5.70 -0.09
CA PHE A 110 -2.99 -5.13 -0.52
C PHE A 110 -3.50 -4.05 0.44
N LEU A 111 -4.26 -3.09 -0.08
CA LEU A 111 -5.06 -2.15 0.69
C LEU A 111 -6.53 -2.50 0.47
N LEU A 112 -7.11 -3.22 1.42
CA LEU A 112 -8.45 -3.78 1.30
C LEU A 112 -9.51 -2.74 1.71
N PRO A 113 -10.37 -2.26 0.79
CA PRO A 113 -11.53 -1.47 1.18
C PRO A 113 -12.53 -2.34 1.97
N VAL A 114 -13.08 -1.78 3.05
CA VAL A 114 -14.07 -2.50 3.86
C VAL A 114 -15.48 -2.29 3.29
N HIS A 115 -16.11 -3.38 2.88
CA HIS A 115 -17.45 -3.33 2.30
C HIS A 115 -18.47 -2.75 3.31
N GLY A 116 -19.32 -1.83 2.83
CA GLY A 116 -20.31 -1.14 3.66
C GLY A 116 -19.75 -0.05 4.57
N ARG A 117 -18.43 0.21 4.54
CA ARG A 117 -17.77 1.26 5.33
C ARG A 117 -16.89 2.15 4.42
N PRO A 118 -17.48 3.14 3.74
CA PRO A 118 -16.73 4.03 2.85
C PRO A 118 -15.56 4.70 3.59
N GLY A 119 -14.40 4.73 2.95
CA GLY A 119 -13.19 5.33 3.52
C GLY A 119 -12.43 4.47 4.54
N ALA A 120 -12.98 3.33 4.97
CA ALA A 120 -12.28 2.38 5.83
C ALA A 120 -11.44 1.40 5.00
N PHE A 121 -10.16 1.26 5.35
CA PHE A 121 -9.23 0.34 4.69
C PHE A 121 -8.44 -0.48 5.71
N ILE A 122 -8.06 -1.68 5.28
CA ILE A 122 -7.14 -2.57 6.00
C ILE A 122 -5.87 -2.68 5.16
N ALA A 123 -4.73 -2.32 5.73
CA ALA A 123 -3.44 -2.60 5.14
C ALA A 123 -3.06 -4.05 5.44
N MET A 124 -2.84 -4.81 4.38
CA MET A 124 -2.42 -6.20 4.44
C MET A 124 -0.92 -6.27 4.12
N PHE A 125 -0.18 -6.96 4.98
CA PHE A 125 1.23 -7.28 4.79
C PHE A 125 1.47 -8.78 4.99
N ASP A 126 2.40 -9.32 4.21
CA ASP A 126 2.91 -10.67 4.34
C ASP A 126 4.21 -10.66 5.15
N VAL A 127 4.28 -11.51 6.19
CA VAL A 127 5.49 -11.78 6.98
C VAL A 127 6.09 -13.07 6.47
N TRP A 128 7.08 -12.92 5.61
CA TRP A 128 7.66 -14.04 4.89
C TRP A 128 8.54 -14.94 5.77
N ARG A 129 8.49 -16.25 5.48
CA ARG A 129 9.37 -17.27 6.09
C ARG A 129 10.16 -17.98 4.98
N PRO A 130 11.37 -17.52 4.61
CA PRO A 130 12.08 -18.02 3.43
C PRO A 130 12.41 -19.51 3.46
N ARG A 131 12.55 -20.10 4.65
CA ARG A 131 12.81 -21.55 4.81
C ARG A 131 11.56 -22.41 4.55
N ASP A 132 10.38 -21.83 4.71
CA ASP A 132 9.09 -22.50 4.51
C ASP A 132 8.02 -21.47 4.12
N PRO A 133 8.01 -20.99 2.85
CA PRO A 133 7.19 -19.83 2.45
C PRO A 133 5.69 -20.01 2.63
N ILE A 134 5.19 -21.26 2.58
CA ILE A 134 3.77 -21.57 2.83
C ILE A 134 3.36 -21.29 4.29
N ASP A 135 4.31 -21.27 5.22
CA ASP A 135 4.08 -20.89 6.62
C ASP A 135 4.18 -19.37 6.87
N GLY A 136 4.17 -18.57 5.80
CA GLY A 136 4.07 -17.12 5.86
C GLY A 136 2.90 -16.67 6.74
N ARG A 137 3.09 -15.56 7.45
CA ARG A 137 2.09 -15.01 8.37
C ARG A 137 1.60 -13.66 7.87
N TYR A 138 0.58 -13.10 8.49
CA TYR A 138 -0.10 -11.92 7.98
C TYR A 138 -0.19 -10.83 9.05
N LEU A 139 -0.02 -9.59 8.64
CA LEU A 139 -0.39 -8.40 9.41
C LEU A 139 -1.54 -7.72 8.69
N TRP A 140 -2.70 -7.69 9.32
CA TRP A 140 -3.87 -6.95 8.84
C TRP A 140 -4.10 -5.82 9.82
N LEU A 141 -3.88 -4.60 9.36
CA LEU A 141 -3.72 -3.44 10.23
C LEU A 141 -4.64 -2.29 9.78
N PRO A 142 -5.15 -1.51 10.73
CA PRO A 142 -6.00 -0.37 10.42
C PRO A 142 -5.23 0.72 9.69
N VAL A 143 -5.87 1.34 8.69
CA VAL A 143 -5.35 2.49 7.96
C VAL A 143 -6.03 3.77 8.45
N CYS A 144 -5.23 4.83 8.59
CA CYS A 144 -5.71 6.19 8.83
C CYS A 144 -5.18 7.13 7.74
N PHE A 145 -5.99 8.12 7.34
CA PHE A 145 -5.56 9.21 6.49
C PHE A 145 -5.56 10.50 7.32
N GLU A 146 -4.40 11.12 7.51
CA GLU A 146 -4.25 12.29 8.40
C GLU A 146 -3.14 13.19 7.86
N ASP A 147 -3.33 14.51 7.90
CA ASP A 147 -2.37 15.52 7.41
C ASP A 147 -1.88 15.28 5.97
N GLY A 148 -2.77 14.78 5.11
CA GLY A 148 -2.42 14.43 3.72
C GLY A 148 -1.44 13.25 3.61
N ARG A 149 -1.42 12.36 4.62
CA ARG A 149 -0.61 11.13 4.64
C ARG A 149 -1.48 9.90 4.89
N ILE A 150 -1.08 8.78 4.31
CA ILE A 150 -1.56 7.46 4.71
C ILE A 150 -0.68 6.96 5.87
N ARG A 151 -1.31 6.50 6.94
CA ARG A 151 -0.65 5.97 8.14
C ARG A 151 -1.20 4.60 8.49
N VAL A 152 -0.33 3.74 8.99
CA VAL A 152 -0.65 2.39 9.48
C VAL A 152 -0.04 2.25 10.86
N THR A 153 -0.79 1.71 11.81
CA THR A 153 -0.32 1.41 13.18
C THR A 153 -0.48 -0.07 13.47
N PHE A 154 0.35 -0.61 14.37
CA PHE A 154 0.23 -1.99 14.85
C PHE A 154 -0.28 -2.05 16.30
N PRO A 155 -1.61 -1.95 16.52
CA PRO A 155 -2.18 -2.14 17.85
C PRO A 155 -2.12 -3.62 18.27
N GLU A 156 -2.09 -3.90 19.57
CA GLU A 156 -2.05 -5.27 20.11
C GLU A 156 -3.28 -6.08 19.67
N THR A 157 -4.44 -5.43 19.70
CA THR A 157 -5.71 -5.89 19.16
C THR A 157 -6.44 -4.70 18.55
N TRP A 158 -7.27 -4.95 17.54
CA TRP A 158 -8.17 -3.97 16.96
C TRP A 158 -9.39 -4.67 16.39
N ARG A 159 -10.46 -3.90 16.18
CA ARG A 159 -11.74 -4.34 15.65
C ARG A 159 -12.09 -3.53 14.41
N ILE A 160 -12.93 -4.10 13.55
CA ILE A 160 -13.39 -3.41 12.34
C ILE A 160 -14.13 -2.09 12.65
N GLU A 161 -14.77 -2.01 13.82
CA GLU A 161 -15.42 -0.79 14.31
C GLU A 161 -14.44 0.36 14.56
N ASP A 162 -13.17 0.07 14.89
CA ASP A 162 -12.16 1.09 15.15
C ASP A 162 -11.81 1.88 13.86
N LEU A 163 -12.08 1.30 12.69
CA LEU A 163 -11.85 1.95 11.40
C LEU A 163 -12.79 3.12 11.14
N ASP A 164 -13.98 3.14 11.74
CA ASP A 164 -14.93 4.24 11.54
C ASP A 164 -14.39 5.55 12.13
N ALA A 165 -13.75 5.46 13.31
CA ALA A 165 -13.12 6.62 13.93
C ALA A 165 -11.95 7.16 13.09
N LEU A 166 -11.17 6.26 12.47
CA LEU A 166 -10.02 6.61 11.64
C LEU A 166 -10.42 7.16 10.27
N ALA A 167 -11.51 6.67 9.69
CA ALA A 167 -12.04 7.19 8.43
C ALA A 167 -12.60 8.62 8.57
N ASN A 168 -13.14 8.96 9.74
CA ASN A 168 -13.76 10.26 10.01
C ASN A 168 -12.79 11.31 10.59
N ALA A 169 -11.52 10.96 10.86
CA ALA A 169 -10.51 11.90 11.37
C ALA A 169 -10.09 12.97 10.33
N VAL A 170 -10.55 12.86 9.08
CA VAL A 170 -10.37 13.86 8.03
C VAL A 170 -11.56 14.83 8.06
N GLY A 171 -11.61 15.72 9.05
CA GLY A 171 -12.76 16.63 9.18
C GLY A 171 -12.83 17.51 10.41
N GLU A 172 -11.72 18.16 10.83
CA GLU A 172 -11.74 19.43 11.58
C GLU A 172 -10.69 20.40 11.03
#